data_AF-A0A958E315-F1
#
_entry.id   AF-A0A958E315-F1
#
_cell.length_a   1.000
_cell.length_b   1.000
_cell.length_c   1.000
_cell.angle_alpha   90.00
_cell.angle_beta   90.00
_cell.angle_gamma   90.00
#
_symmetry.space_group_name_H-M   'P 1'
#
loop_
_entity.id
_entity.type
_entity.pdbx_description
1 polymer ?
#
loop_
_entity_poly.entity_id
_entity_poly.type
_entity_poly.pdbx_seq_one_letter_code
_entity_poly.pdbx_strand_id
1 'polypeptide(L)'
;MKVRKAIENVTAYPIKSTLRRGSIRLDLNESTRGCSPKVLAALQKMTWEDVGAYPEYPELKAKTAAILGVSPEKLLFTNGADDAIRSLMQTYIDPGDEVVLA
;
A
#
# COMPACT_ATOMS: atom_id res chain seq x y z
N MET A 1 10.75 -27.50 9.20
CA MET A 1 10.82 -26.33 10.10
C MET A 1 9.48 -26.17 10.79
N LYS A 2 9.42 -25.92 12.10
CA LYS A 2 8.15 -25.76 12.84
C LYS A 2 7.67 -24.31 12.70
N VAL A 3 6.46 -24.11 12.17
CA VAL A 3 5.84 -22.78 12.06
C VAL A 3 5.30 -22.30 13.41
N ARG A 4 5.02 -20.99 13.53
CA ARG A 4 4.37 -20.44 14.74
C ARG A 4 2.95 -20.99 14.84
N LYS A 5 2.48 -21.32 16.06
CA LYS A 5 1.09 -21.77 16.32
C LYS A 5 0.04 -20.85 15.71
N ALA A 6 0.29 -19.54 15.74
CA ALA A 6 -0.60 -18.52 15.17
C ALA A 6 -0.81 -18.64 13.65
N ILE A 7 0.05 -19.37 12.93
CA ILE A 7 -0.04 -19.59 11.48
C ILE A 7 -0.64 -20.96 11.15
N GLU A 8 -0.64 -21.91 12.08
CA GLU A 8 -1.07 -23.31 11.84
C GLU A 8 -2.52 -23.40 11.34
N ASN A 9 -3.39 -22.50 11.79
CA ASN A 9 -4.82 -22.50 11.46
C ASN A 9 -5.25 -21.30 10.59
N VAL A 10 -4.31 -20.56 9.99
CA VAL A 10 -4.64 -19.42 9.12
C VAL A 10 -5.03 -19.93 7.75
N THR A 11 -6.23 -19.55 7.29
CA THR A 11 -6.64 -19.79 5.90
C THR A 11 -6.01 -18.74 4.99
N ALA A 12 -5.40 -19.18 3.89
CA ALA A 12 -4.83 -18.28 2.90
C ALA A 12 -5.92 -17.37 2.30
N TYR A 13 -5.56 -16.11 2.03
CA TYR A 13 -6.46 -15.18 1.37
C TYR A 13 -6.82 -15.69 -0.04
N PRO A 14 -8.10 -15.87 -0.38
CA PRO A 14 -8.49 -16.50 -1.64
C PRO A 14 -8.34 -15.53 -2.83
N ILE A 15 -7.23 -15.62 -3.54
CA ILE A 15 -6.98 -14.81 -4.74
C ILE A 15 -7.63 -15.48 -5.95
N LYS A 16 -8.59 -14.80 -6.60
CA LYS A 16 -9.11 -15.20 -7.91
C LYS A 16 -8.25 -14.60 -9.02
N SER A 17 -7.24 -15.33 -9.47
CA SER A 17 -6.43 -14.90 -10.63
C SER A 17 -7.18 -15.22 -11.92
N THR A 18 -7.56 -14.19 -12.67
CA THR A 18 -8.14 -14.32 -14.02
C THR A 18 -7.44 -13.36 -14.96
N LEU A 19 -7.35 -13.72 -16.24
CA LEU A 19 -6.88 -12.81 -17.28
C LEU A 19 -7.98 -11.78 -17.55
N ARG A 20 -7.74 -10.52 -17.18
CA ARG A 20 -8.73 -9.43 -17.26
C ARG A 20 -8.41 -8.39 -18.32
N ARG A 21 -7.49 -8.68 -19.25
CA ARG A 21 -7.13 -7.77 -20.35
C ARG A 21 -8.19 -7.90 -21.45
N GLY A 22 -8.73 -6.77 -21.91
CA GLY A 22 -9.80 -6.74 -22.91
C GLY A 22 -11.22 -6.76 -22.33
N SER A 23 -11.38 -7.00 -21.02
CA SER A 23 -12.67 -6.93 -20.32
C SER A 23 -12.88 -5.57 -19.65
N ILE A 24 -14.15 -5.21 -19.42
CA ILE A 24 -14.50 -4.13 -18.48
C ILE A 24 -14.28 -4.66 -17.07
N ARG A 25 -13.44 -3.98 -16.28
CA ARG A 25 -13.06 -4.40 -14.92
C ARG A 25 -13.89 -3.63 -13.89
N LEU A 26 -14.75 -4.34 -13.17
CA LEU A 26 -15.66 -3.77 -12.16
C LEU A 26 -15.65 -4.60 -10.85
N ASP A 27 -14.62 -5.42 -10.66
CA ASP A 27 -14.53 -6.42 -9.60
C ASP A 27 -13.57 -6.03 -8.45
N LEU A 28 -12.55 -5.21 -8.71
CA LEU A 28 -11.49 -4.87 -7.73
C LEU A 28 -11.39 -3.37 -7.40
N ASN A 29 -12.44 -2.58 -7.67
CA ASN A 29 -12.49 -1.13 -7.38
C ASN A 29 -11.39 -0.30 -8.05
N GLU A 30 -10.85 -0.74 -9.19
CA GLU A 30 -9.88 0.01 -9.99
C GLU A 30 -10.53 1.26 -10.62
N SER A 31 -9.77 2.35 -10.76
CA SER A 31 -10.23 3.54 -11.50
C SER A 31 -10.44 3.20 -12.98
N THR A 32 -11.66 3.43 -13.49
CA THR A 32 -11.99 3.25 -14.92
C THR A 32 -11.37 4.32 -15.82
N ARG A 33 -10.88 5.43 -15.24
CA ARG A 33 -10.25 6.55 -15.95
C ARG A 33 -8.74 6.41 -16.09
N GLY A 34 -8.13 5.45 -15.39
CA GLY A 34 -6.69 5.36 -15.25
C GLY A 34 -6.10 6.44 -14.33
N CYS A 35 -4.78 6.61 -14.39
CA CYS A 35 -4.05 7.62 -13.62
C CYS A 35 -4.02 8.99 -14.32
N SER A 36 -3.60 10.03 -13.60
CA SER A 36 -3.42 11.38 -14.16
C SER A 36 -2.37 11.38 -15.29
N PRO A 37 -2.55 12.16 -16.38
CA PRO A 37 -1.53 12.31 -17.43
C PRO A 37 -0.16 12.76 -16.90
N LYS A 38 -0.14 13.51 -15.78
CA LYS A 38 1.11 13.92 -15.12
C LYS A 38 1.89 12.74 -14.53
N VAL A 39 1.20 11.69 -14.10
CA VAL A 39 1.84 10.46 -13.59
C VAL A 39 2.54 9.74 -14.74
N LEU A 40 1.87 9.57 -15.89
CA LEU A 40 2.49 8.96 -17.07
C LEU A 40 3.72 9.76 -17.55
N ALA A 41 3.61 11.09 -17.59
CA ALA A 41 4.72 11.95 -17.98
C ALA A 41 5.90 11.89 -16.98
N ALA A 42 5.66 11.69 -15.69
CA ALA A 42 6.71 11.49 -14.69
C ALA A 42 7.39 10.13 -14.86
N LEU A 43 6.61 9.05 -15.02
CA LEU A 43 7.14 7.70 -15.25
C LEU A 43 8.00 7.63 -16.53
N GLN A 44 7.58 8.30 -17.61
CA GLN A 44 8.33 8.37 -18.87
C GLN A 44 9.67 9.10 -18.75
N LYS A 45 9.85 9.94 -17.71
CA LYS A 45 11.08 10.71 -17.47
C LYS A 45 12.05 10.00 -16.52
N MET A 46 11.62 8.94 -15.84
CA MET A 46 12.48 8.21 -14.91
C MET A 46 13.69 7.61 -15.64
N THR A 47 14.85 7.74 -15.03
CA THR A 47 16.09 7.19 -15.55
C THR A 47 16.48 5.89 -14.83
N TRP A 48 17.53 5.23 -15.30
CA TRP A 48 18.05 4.03 -14.62
C TRP A 48 18.69 4.38 -13.27
N GLU A 49 19.25 5.59 -13.14
CA GLU A 49 19.76 6.12 -11.87
C GLU A 49 18.63 6.31 -10.86
N ASP A 50 17.49 6.87 -11.28
CA ASP A 50 16.33 7.06 -10.40
C ASP A 50 15.82 5.73 -9.83
N VAL A 51 15.86 4.66 -10.64
CA VAL A 51 15.43 3.31 -10.23
C VAL A 51 16.52 2.59 -9.41
N GLY A 52 17.79 2.89 -9.68
CA GLY A 52 18.93 2.28 -9.00
C GLY A 52 19.26 2.87 -7.64
N ALA A 53 18.68 4.03 -7.30
CA ALA A 53 18.88 4.72 -6.04
C ALA A 53 17.74 4.47 -5.03
N TYR A 54 18.02 4.69 -3.74
CA TYR A 54 16.96 4.77 -2.75
C TYR A 54 16.12 6.04 -2.96
N PRO A 55 14.80 5.99 -2.73
CA PRO A 55 13.91 7.13 -2.94
C PRO A 55 14.09 8.22 -1.86
N GLU A 56 13.96 9.46 -2.30
CA GLU A 56 13.90 10.64 -1.45
C GLU A 56 12.44 11.05 -1.16
N TYR A 57 12.10 11.26 0.11
CA TYR A 57 10.73 11.54 0.56
C TYR A 57 10.41 12.97 1.02
N PRO A 58 11.36 13.88 1.39
CA PRO A 58 11.02 15.15 2.02
C PRO A 58 10.00 16.00 1.26
N GLU A 59 10.15 16.12 -0.06
CA GLU A 59 9.25 16.92 -0.91
C GLU A 59 7.84 16.34 -0.97
N LEU A 60 7.72 15.02 -1.19
CA LEU A 60 6.44 14.32 -1.20
C LEU A 60 5.74 14.44 0.15
N LYS A 61 6.50 14.31 1.25
CA LYS A 61 6.00 14.41 2.62
C LYS A 61 5.47 15.81 2.91
N ALA A 62 6.22 16.87 2.57
CA ALA A 62 5.78 18.25 2.73
C ALA A 62 4.51 18.57 1.93
N LYS A 63 4.47 18.16 0.65
CA LYS A 63 3.29 18.37 -0.22
C LYS A 63 2.04 17.65 0.31
N THR A 64 2.21 16.41 0.75
CA THR A 64 1.09 15.60 1.27
C THR A 64 0.57 16.17 2.59
N ALA A 65 1.47 16.61 3.47
CA ALA A 65 1.11 17.23 4.74
C ALA A 65 0.30 18.51 4.53
N ALA A 66 0.70 19.36 3.58
CA ALA A 66 -0.02 20.57 3.21
C ALA A 66 -1.43 20.27 2.65
N ILE A 67 -1.57 19.26 1.80
CA ILE A 67 -2.88 18.85 1.25
C ILE A 67 -3.83 18.37 2.36
N LEU A 68 -3.29 17.62 3.33
CA LEU A 68 -4.07 17.03 4.42
C LEU A 68 -4.26 17.98 5.62
N GLY A 69 -3.59 19.14 5.65
CA GLY A 69 -3.64 20.07 6.78
C GLY A 69 -3.01 19.54 8.06
N VAL A 70 -1.98 18.69 7.95
CA VAL A 70 -1.26 18.09 9.09
C VAL A 70 0.23 18.45 9.07
N SER A 71 0.94 18.21 10.16
CA SER A 71 2.40 18.34 10.16
C SER A 71 3.05 17.13 9.48
N PRO A 72 4.22 17.27 8.83
CA PRO A 72 4.92 16.16 8.20
C PRO A 72 5.17 14.98 9.14
N GLU A 73 5.42 15.23 10.43
CA GLU A 73 5.70 14.22 11.45
C GLU A 73 4.51 13.28 11.70
N LYS A 74 3.29 13.70 11.32
CA LYS A 74 2.08 12.88 11.38
C LYS A 74 1.92 11.94 10.18
N LEU A 75 2.86 11.95 9.23
CA LEU A 75 2.81 11.11 8.05
C LEU A 75 3.81 9.95 8.13
N LEU A 76 3.27 8.74 7.92
CA LEU A 76 4.02 7.53 7.61
C LEU A 76 3.60 7.06 6.21
N PHE A 77 4.57 6.89 5.32
CA PHE A 77 4.32 6.32 3.99
C PHE A 77 4.57 4.82 4.01
N THR A 78 3.65 4.07 3.42
CA THR A 78 3.69 2.61 3.31
C THR A 78 3.44 2.20 1.86
N ASN A 79 3.86 0.99 1.50
CA ASN A 79 3.63 0.45 0.16
C ASN A 79 2.19 -0.07 0.02
N GLY A 80 1.24 0.86 0.01
CA GLY A 80 -0.19 0.57 0.06
C GLY A 80 -0.73 0.49 1.49
N ALA A 81 -2.06 0.43 1.60
CA ALA A 81 -2.75 0.44 2.88
C ALA A 81 -2.53 -0.85 3.70
N ASP A 82 -2.37 -2.00 3.04
CA ASP A 82 -2.14 -3.29 3.71
C ASP A 82 -0.88 -3.28 4.57
N ASP A 83 0.19 -2.61 4.12
CA ASP A 83 1.42 -2.45 4.89
C ASP A 83 1.19 -1.55 6.12
N ALA A 84 0.37 -0.50 6.00
CA ALA A 84 -0.01 0.33 7.14
C ALA A 84 -0.82 -0.46 8.17
N ILE A 85 -1.81 -1.24 7.71
CA ILE A 85 -2.61 -2.11 8.58
C ILE A 85 -1.70 -3.11 9.28
N ARG A 86 -0.78 -3.75 8.54
CA ARG A 86 0.20 -4.68 9.13
C ARG A 86 1.05 -4.02 10.20
N SER A 87 1.61 -2.84 9.92
CA SER A 87 2.41 -2.10 10.91
C SER A 87 1.60 -1.77 12.16
N LEU A 88 0.35 -1.34 12.01
CA LEU A 88 -0.54 -1.08 13.14
C LEU A 88 -0.76 -2.35 13.98
N MET A 89 -1.14 -3.46 13.34
CA MET A 89 -1.37 -4.73 14.05
C MET A 89 -0.11 -5.22 14.77
N GLN A 90 1.05 -5.13 14.15
CA GLN A 90 2.32 -5.55 14.75
C GLN A 90 2.80 -4.63 15.88
N THR A 91 2.34 -3.38 15.92
CA THR A 91 2.73 -2.41 16.94
C THR A 91 1.87 -2.54 18.20
N TYR A 92 0.60 -2.88 18.06
CA TYR A 92 -0.38 -2.77 19.15
C TYR A 92 -1.03 -4.08 19.60
N ILE A 93 -0.88 -5.19 18.87
CA ILE A 93 -1.62 -6.44 19.13
C ILE A 93 -0.68 -7.56 19.56
N ASP A 94 -0.94 -8.12 20.73
CA ASP A 94 -0.28 -9.31 21.29
C ASP A 94 -1.20 -10.54 21.32
N PRO A 95 -0.66 -11.76 21.50
CA PRO A 95 -1.47 -12.97 21.63
C PRO A 95 -2.45 -12.87 22.81
N GLY A 96 -3.74 -12.94 22.51
CA GLY A 96 -4.82 -12.84 23.50
C GLY A 96 -5.60 -11.51 23.43
N ASP A 97 -5.06 -10.52 22.71
CA ASP A 97 -5.79 -9.29 22.43
C ASP A 97 -6.89 -9.51 21.38
N GLU A 98 -7.91 -8.64 21.42
CA GLU A 98 -9.04 -8.67 20.50
C GLU A 98 -9.04 -7.43 19.60
N VAL A 99 -9.29 -7.65 18.30
CA VAL A 99 -9.48 -6.57 17.32
C VAL A 99 -10.96 -6.50 16.96
N VAL A 100 -11.61 -5.38 17.28
CA VAL A 100 -13.00 -5.11 16.92
C VAL A 100 -13.05 -4.32 15.61
N LEU A 101 -13.78 -4.83 14.63
CA LEU A 101 -14.03 -4.19 13.34
C LEU A 101 -15.52 -3.80 13.26
N ALA A 102 -15.81 -2.62 12.73
CA ALA A 102 -17.17 -2.06 12.59
C ALA A 102 -17.57 -1.92 11.12
#